data_AF-A0A938P8M6-F1
#
_entry.id   AF-A0A938P8M6-F1
#
_cell.length_a   1.000
_cell.length_b   1.000
_cell.length_c   1.000
_cell.angle_alpha   90.00
_cell.angle_beta   90.00
_cell.angle_gamma   90.00
#
_symmetry.space_group_name_H-M   'P 1'
#
loop_
_entity.id
_entity.type
_entity.pdbx_description
1 polymer ?
#
loop_
_entity_poly.entity_id
_entity_poly.type
_entity_poly.pdbx_seq_one_letter_code
_entity_poly.pdbx_strand_id
1 'polypeptide(L)'
;MNFGETVKNMRIAQQKTLRQFCNEHGLDPSNWSKVERNVSPPPKEEATLARWARFLGLEQGADAWRDFMYQAEVSRGNIPREVMSDAALISKLPVFLRTVRGAELTEEQLDDFIERVREAHSPDRT
;
A
#
# COMPACT_ATOMS: atom_id res chain seq x y z
N MET A 1 -6.89 6.91 -4.07
CA MET A 1 -7.19 6.77 -2.63
C MET A 1 -5.89 6.51 -1.92
N ASN A 2 -5.59 7.27 -0.86
CA ASN A 2 -4.40 7.03 -0.03
C ASN A 2 -4.74 6.07 1.13
N PHE A 3 -3.73 5.51 1.79
CA PHE A 3 -3.91 4.45 2.79
C PHE A 3 -4.88 4.85 3.93
N GLY A 4 -4.80 6.08 4.45
CA GLY A 4 -5.67 6.56 5.52
C GLY A 4 -7.15 6.59 5.12
N GLU A 5 -7.45 7.00 3.88
CA GLU A 5 -8.83 6.94 3.35
C GLU A 5 -9.31 5.50 3.22
N THR A 6 -8.47 4.58 2.74
CA THR A 6 -8.80 3.14 2.68
C THR A 6 -9.20 2.62 4.07
N VAL A 7 -8.36 2.87 5.09
CA VAL A 7 -8.63 2.47 6.48
C VAL A 7 -9.96 3.04 6.99
N LYS A 8 -10.19 4.34 6.75
CA LYS A 8 -11.42 5.02 7.16
C LYS A 8 -12.65 4.41 6.50
N ASN A 9 -12.59 4.14 5.20
CA ASN A 9 -13.70 3.57 4.44
C ASN A 9 -14.01 2.14 4.88
N MET A 10 -12.99 1.32 5.16
CA MET A 10 -13.16 -0.02 5.71
C MET A 10 -13.84 0.00 7.08
N ARG A 11 -13.44 0.91 7.98
CA ARG A 11 -14.15 1.08 9.27
C ARG A 11 -15.62 1.49 9.06
N ILE A 12 -15.88 2.42 8.15
CA ILE A 12 -17.24 2.88 7.85
C ILE A 12 -18.09 1.76 7.24
N ALA A 13 -17.49 0.90 6.41
CA ALA A 13 -18.16 -0.27 5.84
C ALA A 13 -18.60 -1.28 6.91
N GLN A 14 -17.90 -1.34 8.04
CA GLN A 14 -18.35 -2.09 9.24
C GLN A 14 -19.44 -1.37 10.05
N GLN A 15 -19.92 -0.21 9.59
CA GLN A 15 -20.89 0.65 10.29
C GLN A 15 -20.43 1.12 11.69
N LYS A 16 -19.11 1.20 11.90
CA LYS A 16 -18.52 1.62 13.19
C LYS A 16 -18.08 3.07 13.13
N THR A 17 -18.44 3.84 14.17
CA THR A 17 -17.78 5.14 14.42
C THR A 17 -16.31 4.95 14.81
N LEU A 18 -15.50 6.00 14.68
CA LEU A 18 -14.09 5.94 15.09
C LEU A 18 -13.93 5.50 16.55
N ARG A 19 -14.75 6.03 17.46
CA ARG A 19 -14.70 5.68 18.89
C ARG A 19 -15.10 4.22 19.15
N GLN A 20 -16.15 3.73 18.50
CA GLN A 20 -16.56 2.33 18.63
C GLN A 20 -15.46 1.38 18.16
N PHE A 21 -14.90 1.62 16.98
CA PHE A 21 -13.81 0.83 16.43
C PHE A 21 -12.57 0.83 17.34
N CYS A 22 -12.20 2.01 17.87
CA CYS A 22 -11.07 2.12 18.77
C CYS A 22 -11.30 1.37 20.08
N ASN A 23 -12.49 1.51 20.68
CA ASN A 23 -12.83 0.83 21.93
C ASN A 23 -12.85 -0.70 21.77
N GLU A 24 -13.38 -1.20 20.66
CA GLU A 24 -13.45 -2.64 20.38
C GLU A 24 -12.07 -3.29 20.22
N HIS A 25 -11.11 -2.56 19.66
CA HIS A 25 -9.78 -3.09 19.34
C HIS A 25 -8.66 -2.59 20.25
N GLY A 26 -9.00 -1.83 21.30
CA GLY A 26 -8.03 -1.29 22.26
C GLY A 26 -7.06 -0.27 21.64
N LEU A 27 -7.54 0.53 20.69
CA LEU A 27 -6.75 1.54 19.99
C LEU A 27 -6.97 2.92 20.61
N ASP A 28 -5.96 3.79 20.53
CA ASP A 28 -6.11 5.20 20.92
C ASP A 28 -6.83 5.99 19.81
N PRO A 29 -7.96 6.68 20.11
CA PRO A 29 -8.71 7.45 19.11
C PRO A 29 -7.93 8.58 18.45
N SER A 30 -6.98 9.21 19.16
CA SER A 30 -6.17 10.31 18.60
C SER A 30 -5.20 9.79 17.56
N ASN A 31 -4.51 8.69 17.87
CA ASN A 31 -3.60 8.01 16.96
C ASN A 31 -4.35 7.45 15.74
N TRP A 32 -5.48 6.78 15.94
CA TRP A 32 -6.27 6.25 14.83
C TRP A 32 -6.80 7.36 13.92
N SER A 33 -7.26 8.48 14.48
CA SER A 33 -7.68 9.65 13.71
C SER A 33 -6.54 10.22 12.86
N LYS A 34 -5.31 10.24 13.37
CA LYS A 34 -4.15 10.70 12.59
C LYS A 34 -3.86 9.77 11.42
N VAL A 35 -4.01 8.46 11.59
CA VAL A 35 -3.86 7.46 10.52
C VAL A 35 -4.90 7.66 9.44
N GLU A 36 -6.19 7.75 9.80
CA GLU A 36 -7.28 7.93 8.83
C GLU A 36 -7.18 9.23 8.03
N ARG A 37 -6.48 10.24 8.57
CA ARG A 37 -6.21 11.52 7.90
C ARG A 37 -4.85 11.58 7.21
N ASN A 38 -4.10 10.47 7.18
CA ASN A 38 -2.74 10.38 6.65
C ASN A 38 -1.72 11.32 7.31
N VAL A 39 -2.00 11.77 8.55
CA VAL A 39 -1.06 12.57 9.34
C VAL A 39 0.01 11.69 9.98
N SER A 40 -0.37 10.48 10.41
CA SER A 40 0.57 9.49 10.91
C SER A 40 0.66 8.33 9.92
N PRO A 41 1.88 7.91 9.56
CA PRO A 41 2.04 6.76 8.67
C PRO A 41 1.56 5.47 9.35
N PRO A 42 1.21 4.44 8.56
CA PRO A 42 0.93 3.13 9.13
C PRO A 42 2.15 2.54 9.85
N PRO A 43 1.93 1.64 10.83
CA PRO A 43 2.99 1.00 11.60
C PRO A 43 3.94 0.24 10.67
N LYS A 44 5.24 0.35 10.97
CA LYS A 44 6.30 -0.39 10.25
C LYS A 44 6.32 -1.86 10.64
N GLU A 45 5.95 -2.18 11.88
CA GLU A 45 5.90 -3.54 12.38
C GLU A 45 4.77 -4.31 11.71
N GLU A 46 5.14 -5.37 11.00
CA GLU A 46 4.21 -6.18 10.22
C GLU A 46 3.15 -6.86 11.10
N ALA A 47 3.52 -7.32 12.30
CA ALA A 47 2.58 -7.94 13.22
C ALA A 47 1.46 -6.96 13.63
N THR A 48 1.80 -5.70 13.87
CA THR A 48 0.83 -4.65 14.20
C THR A 48 -0.03 -4.30 12.98
N LEU A 49 0.57 -4.19 11.79
CA LEU A 49 -0.19 -3.93 10.56
C LEU A 49 -1.14 -5.09 10.20
N ALA A 50 -0.71 -6.34 10.39
CA ALA A 50 -1.54 -7.53 10.21
C ALA A 50 -2.71 -7.57 11.21
N ARG A 51 -2.50 -7.13 12.45
CA ARG A 51 -3.62 -6.96 13.40
C ARG A 51 -4.63 -5.94 12.90
N TRP A 52 -4.18 -4.80 12.37
CA TRP A 52 -5.08 -3.80 11.79
C TRP A 52 -5.89 -4.36 10.63
N ALA A 53 -5.26 -5.10 9.72
CA ALA A 53 -5.94 -5.77 8.61
C ALA A 53 -7.07 -6.68 9.13
N ARG A 54 -6.80 -7.48 10.17
CA ARG A 54 -7.83 -8.32 10.80
C ARG A 54 -8.96 -7.50 11.45
N PHE A 55 -8.64 -6.41 12.16
CA PHE A 55 -9.66 -5.50 12.71
C PHE A 55 -10.56 -4.91 11.62
N LEU A 56 -9.98 -4.65 10.45
CA LEU A 56 -10.67 -4.15 9.27
C LEU A 56 -11.44 -5.25 8.51
N GLY A 57 -11.40 -6.49 8.97
CA GLY A 57 -12.14 -7.62 8.40
C GLY A 57 -11.44 -8.27 7.21
N LEU A 58 -10.15 -8.03 7.03
CA LEU A 58 -9.37 -8.65 5.97
C LEU A 58 -8.91 -10.06 6.37
N GLU A 59 -9.10 -10.99 5.44
CA GLU A 59 -8.61 -12.36 5.58
C GLU A 59 -7.15 -12.47 5.10
N GLN A 60 -6.31 -13.10 5.92
CA GLN A 60 -4.89 -13.25 5.61
C GLN A 60 -4.70 -14.12 4.35
N GLY A 61 -3.97 -13.59 3.38
CA GLY A 61 -3.70 -14.28 2.10
C GLY A 61 -4.64 -13.88 0.95
N ALA A 62 -5.79 -13.29 1.25
CA ALA A 62 -6.70 -12.75 0.23
C ALA A 62 -6.04 -11.57 -0.52
N ASP A 63 -6.51 -11.30 -1.75
CA ASP A 63 -6.01 -10.16 -2.56
C ASP A 63 -6.15 -8.84 -1.81
N ALA A 64 -7.31 -8.60 -1.19
CA ALA A 64 -7.55 -7.38 -0.40
C ALA A 64 -6.58 -7.22 0.79
N TRP A 65 -6.10 -8.32 1.36
CA TRP A 65 -5.05 -8.27 2.38
C TRP A 65 -3.72 -7.85 1.78
N ARG A 66 -3.32 -8.46 0.65
CA ARG A 66 -2.07 -8.11 -0.04
C ARG A 66 -2.08 -6.64 -0.47
N ASP A 67 -3.17 -6.17 -1.04
CA ASP A 67 -3.37 -4.78 -1.42
C ASP A 67 -3.25 -3.83 -0.22
N PHE A 68 -3.85 -4.19 0.93
CA PHE A 68 -3.75 -3.40 2.15
C PHE A 68 -2.30 -3.29 2.65
N MET A 69 -1.56 -4.40 2.65
CA MET A 69 -0.15 -4.42 3.07
C MET A 69 0.73 -3.62 2.11
N TYR A 70 0.50 -3.77 0.80
CA TYR A 70 1.18 -3.03 -0.26
C TYR A 70 0.94 -1.52 -0.12
N GLN A 71 -0.31 -1.08 0.02
CA GLN A 71 -0.66 0.32 0.20
C GLN A 71 -0.01 0.93 1.44
N ALA A 72 0.12 0.15 2.52
CA ALA A 72 0.81 0.62 3.72
C ALA A 72 2.31 0.87 3.46
N GLU A 73 2.99 -0.02 2.72
CA GLU A 73 4.39 0.15 2.33
C GLU A 73 4.59 1.37 1.44
N VAL A 74 3.77 1.51 0.40
CA VAL A 74 3.80 2.66 -0.52
C VAL A 74 3.54 3.97 0.23
N SER A 75 2.57 4.01 1.14
CA SER A 75 2.26 5.23 1.91
C SER A 75 3.40 5.71 2.82
N ARG A 76 4.32 4.80 3.20
CA ARG A 76 5.54 5.13 3.96
C ARG A 76 6.68 5.61 3.08
N GLY A 77 6.52 5.58 1.75
CA GLY A 77 7.60 5.78 0.79
C GLY A 77 8.58 4.60 0.72
N ASN A 78 8.17 3.42 1.20
CA ASN A 78 9.00 2.22 1.08
C ASN A 78 8.74 1.54 -0.26
N ILE A 79 9.76 0.89 -0.81
CA ILE A 79 9.59 -0.05 -1.91
C ILE A 79 8.87 -1.29 -1.36
N PRO A 80 7.72 -1.69 -1.94
CA PRO A 80 6.97 -2.84 -1.45
C PRO A 80 7.77 -4.14 -1.47
N ARG A 81 7.47 -5.04 -0.53
CA ARG A 81 8.22 -6.29 -0.38
C ARG A 81 8.16 -7.20 -1.60
N GLU A 82 7.02 -7.21 -2.29
CA GLU A 82 6.84 -7.96 -3.53
C GLU A 82 7.87 -7.52 -4.58
N VAL A 83 8.10 -6.20 -4.70
CA VAL A 83 9.13 -5.63 -5.58
C VAL A 83 10.53 -5.98 -5.10
N MET A 84 10.78 -5.90 -3.79
CA MET A 84 12.10 -6.23 -3.20
C MET A 84 12.47 -7.71 -3.33
N SER A 85 11.47 -8.59 -3.50
CA SER A 85 11.68 -10.03 -3.66
C SER A 85 12.05 -10.44 -5.10
N ASP A 86 11.84 -9.55 -6.07
CA ASP A 86 12.24 -9.77 -7.46
C ASP A 86 13.64 -9.20 -7.73
N ALA A 87 14.64 -10.09 -7.72
CA ALA A 87 16.03 -9.73 -7.98
C ALA A 87 16.25 -9.12 -9.39
N ALA A 88 15.47 -9.56 -10.39
CA ALA A 88 15.57 -9.02 -11.75
C ALA A 88 15.07 -7.58 -11.80
N LEU A 89 13.96 -7.28 -11.11
CA LEU A 89 13.42 -5.93 -11.00
C LEU A 89 14.36 -5.01 -10.20
N ILE A 90 14.89 -5.50 -9.08
CA ILE A 90 15.84 -4.76 -8.23
C ILE A 90 17.11 -4.37 -8.98
N SER A 91 17.63 -5.24 -9.85
CA SER A 91 18.81 -4.94 -10.67
C SER A 91 18.59 -3.80 -11.68
N LYS A 92 17.34 -3.59 -12.12
CA LYS A 92 16.97 -2.56 -13.10
C LYS A 92 16.60 -1.22 -12.45
N LEU A 93 16.19 -1.24 -11.18
CA LEU A 93 15.74 -0.07 -10.42
C LEU A 93 16.73 1.13 -10.41
N PRO A 94 18.04 0.95 -10.23
CA PRO A 94 18.99 2.08 -10.26
C PRO A 94 19.08 2.79 -11.61
N VAL A 95 19.01 2.04 -12.71
CA VAL A 95 19.00 2.62 -14.06
C VAL A 95 17.69 3.36 -14.28
N PHE A 96 16.57 2.76 -13.89
CA PHE A 96 15.25 3.39 -13.93
C PHE A 96 15.23 4.74 -13.19
N LEU A 97 15.61 4.77 -11.90
CA LEU A 97 15.61 6.00 -11.10
C LEU A 97 16.55 7.07 -11.68
N ARG A 98 17.67 6.66 -12.30
CA ARG A 98 18.57 7.57 -12.99
C ARG A 98 17.91 8.19 -14.22
N THR A 99 17.18 7.41 -15.02
CA THR A 99 16.45 7.88 -16.19
C THR A 99 15.34 8.85 -15.79
N VAL A 100 14.52 8.49 -14.80
CA VAL A 100 13.45 9.37 -14.28
C VAL A 100 13.99 10.68 -13.73
N ARG A 101 15.18 10.67 -13.11
CA ARG A 101 15.82 11.89 -12.60
C ARG A 101 16.47 12.75 -13.70
N GLY A 102 16.86 12.14 -14.82
CA GLY A 102 17.60 12.79 -15.91
C GLY A 102 16.75 13.21 -17.12
N ALA A 103 15.55 12.65 -17.24
CA ALA A 103 14.56 13.01 -18.25
C ALA A 103 13.31 13.54 -17.55
N GLU A 104 12.82 14.71 -17.95
CA GLU A 104 11.41 15.04 -17.74
C GLU A 104 10.61 14.05 -18.60
N LEU A 105 10.23 12.91 -18.00
CA LEU A 105 9.33 11.98 -18.66
C LEU A 105 8.00 12.69 -18.83
N THR A 106 7.55 12.85 -20.07
CA THR A 106 6.19 13.32 -20.33
C THR A 106 5.20 12.25 -19.84
N GLU A 107 3.95 12.67 -19.60
CA GLU A 107 2.88 11.75 -19.20
C GLU A 107 2.74 10.60 -20.21
N GLU A 108 2.85 10.88 -21.51
CA GLU A 108 2.77 9.83 -22.55
C GLU A 108 3.95 8.85 -22.50
N GLN A 109 5.16 9.32 -22.18
CA GLN A 109 6.33 8.45 -22.05
C GLN A 109 6.24 7.57 -20.81
N LEU A 110 5.65 8.09 -19.73
CA LEU A 110 5.39 7.32 -18.52
C LEU A 110 4.32 6.25 -18.76
N ASP A 111 3.25 6.58 -19.49
CA ASP A 111 2.19 5.64 -19.84
C ASP A 111 2.68 4.52 -20.77
N ASP A 112 3.39 4.84 -21.85
CA ASP A 112 4.01 3.84 -22.75
C ASP A 112 4.95 2.91 -21.98
N PHE A 113 5.67 3.45 -21.00
CA PHE A 113 6.53 2.66 -20.14
C PHE A 113 5.75 1.75 -19.20
N ILE A 114 4.68 2.24 -18.55
CA ILE A 114 3.81 1.42 -17.70
C ILE A 114 3.24 0.24 -18.50
N GLU A 115 2.80 0.47 -19.74
CA GLU A 115 2.31 -0.58 -20.62
C GLU A 115 3.40 -1.62 -20.94
N ARG A 116 4.60 -1.19 -21.31
CA ARG A 116 5.72 -2.14 -21.56
C ARG A 116 6.09 -2.96 -20.32
N VAL A 117 6.02 -2.36 -19.13
CA VAL A 117 6.26 -3.09 -17.87
C VAL A 117 5.15 -4.12 -17.62
N ARG A 118 3.88 -3.77 -17.88
CA ARG A 118 2.74 -4.70 -17.80
C ARG A 118 2.88 -5.86 -18.79
N GLU A 119 3.29 -5.59 -20.03
CA GLU A 119 3.53 -6.61 -21.04
C GLU A 119 4.68 -7.55 -20.63
N ALA A 120 5.77 -7.00 -20.08
CA ALA A 120 6.94 -7.78 -19.67
C ALA A 120 6.72 -8.62 -18.40
N HIS A 121 5.73 -8.27 -17.56
CA HIS A 121 5.46 -8.92 -16.28
C HIS A 121 4.07 -9.56 -16.19
N SER A 122 3.25 -9.51 -17.25
CA SER A 122 2.09 -10.40 -17.35
C SER A 122 2.62 -11.81 -17.53
N PRO A 123 2.35 -12.76 -16.61
CA PRO A 123 2.68 -14.14 -16.88
C PRO A 123 1.93 -14.52 -18.16
N ASP A 124 2.65 -15.10 -19.13
CA ASP A 124 2.02 -15.78 -20.25
C ASP A 124 0.86 -16.60 -19.70
N ARG A 125 -0.34 -16.33 -20.20
CA ARG A 125 -1.50 -17.18 -19.98
C ARG A 125 -1.26 -18.46 -20.78
N THR A 126 -0.44 -19.36 -20.25
CA THR A 126 -0.21 -20.72 -20.76
C THR A 126 -0.13 -21.70 -19.62
#